data_AF-A0A3B9V260-F1
#
_entry.id   AF-A0A3B9V260-F1
#
_cell.length_a   1.000
_cell.length_b   1.000
_cell.length_c   1.000
_cell.angle_alpha   90.00
_cell.angle_beta   90.00
_cell.angle_gamma   90.00
#
_symmetry.space_group_name_H-M   'P 1'
#
loop_
_entity.id
_entity.type
_entity.pdbx_description
1 polymer ?
#
loop_
_entity_poly.entity_id
_entity_poly.type
_entity_poly.pdbx_seq_one_letter_code
_entity_poly.pdbx_strand_id
1 'polypeptide(L)'
;MNKKTIWLIAGLIMSLHAFAAPDSFVDAKAELRSFVYFDQNHNGAMGTLYCGCDWDWRGRSGGTINAKKCGYQVRKQKTRGARIEYEHVLC
;
A
#
# COMPACT_ATOMS: atom_id res chain seq x y z
N MET A 1 -27.77 8.21 -31.97
CA MET A 1 -27.49 6.97 -31.20
C MET A 1 -28.81 6.45 -30.64
N ASN A 2 -29.20 5.21 -30.94
CA ASN A 2 -30.51 4.69 -30.53
C ASN A 2 -30.50 4.36 -29.03
N LYS A 3 -31.62 4.57 -28.32
CA LYS A 3 -31.75 4.31 -26.87
C LYS A 3 -31.35 2.88 -26.51
N LYS A 4 -31.68 1.90 -27.37
CA LYS A 4 -31.25 0.50 -27.20
C LYS A 4 -29.73 0.31 -27.21
N THR A 5 -29.04 1.04 -28.08
CA THR A 5 -27.57 1.00 -28.16
C THR A 5 -26.92 1.61 -26.92
N ILE A 6 -27.53 2.67 -26.37
CA ILE A 6 -27.08 3.30 -25.11
C ILE A 6 -27.21 2.33 -23.94
N TRP A 7 -28.36 1.64 -23.81
CA TRP A 7 -28.57 0.64 -22.74
C TRP A 7 -27.62 -0.56 -22.85
N LEU A 8 -27.34 -1.03 -24.06
CA LEU A 8 -26.39 -2.13 -24.28
C LEU A 8 -24.95 -1.74 -23.88
N ILE A 9 -24.53 -0.53 -24.24
CA ILE A 9 -23.20 -0.01 -23.88
C ILE A 9 -23.11 0.20 -22.35
N ALA A 10 -24.14 0.76 -21.73
CA ALA A 10 -24.18 0.95 -20.28
C ALA A 10 -24.08 -0.38 -19.51
N GLY A 11 -24.78 -1.42 -19.97
CA GLY A 11 -24.68 -2.76 -19.36
C GLY A 11 -23.28 -3.38 -19.49
N LEU A 12 -22.62 -3.20 -20.63
CA LEU A 12 -21.26 -3.72 -20.87
C LEU A 12 -20.19 -2.99 -20.03
N ILE A 13 -20.35 -1.69 -19.79
CA ILE A 13 -19.41 -0.92 -18.97
C ILE A 13 -19.54 -1.31 -17.48
N MET A 14 -20.75 -1.66 -17.02
CA MET A 14 -20.98 -1.98 -15.61
C MET A 14 -20.34 -3.31 -15.19
N SER A 15 -20.20 -4.29 -16.10
CA SER A 15 -19.57 -5.59 -15.79
C SER A 15 -18.05 -5.54 -15.61
N LEU A 16 -17.37 -4.47 -16.06
CA LEU A 16 -15.90 -4.32 -15.98
C LEU A 16 -15.37 -4.04 -14.57
N HIS A 17 -16.24 -3.78 -13.58
CA HIS A 17 -15.80 -3.41 -12.22
C HIS A 17 -15.40 -4.60 -11.34
N ALA A 18 -15.62 -5.85 -11.81
CA ALA A 18 -15.42 -7.05 -11.00
C ALA A 18 -13.96 -7.54 -10.89
N PHE A 19 -13.02 -6.99 -11.66
CA PHE A 19 -11.63 -7.50 -11.78
C PHE A 19 -10.56 -6.61 -11.13
N ALA A 20 -10.95 -5.66 -10.27
CA ALA A 20 -10.02 -4.67 -9.73
C ALA A 20 -9.39 -5.05 -8.37
N ALA A 21 -9.77 -6.18 -7.77
CA ALA A 21 -9.24 -6.60 -6.47
C ALA A 21 -8.02 -7.52 -6.63
N PRO A 22 -6.98 -7.38 -5.80
CA PRO A 22 -5.83 -8.27 -5.82
C PRO A 22 -6.22 -9.69 -5.39
N ASP A 23 -5.75 -10.70 -6.14
CA ASP A 23 -6.08 -12.11 -5.90
C ASP A 23 -5.33 -12.74 -4.72
N SER A 24 -4.26 -12.09 -4.24
CA SER A 24 -3.48 -12.57 -3.11
C SER A 24 -2.98 -11.45 -2.21
N PHE A 25 -2.62 -11.78 -0.97
CA PHE A 25 -2.00 -10.81 -0.06
C PHE A 25 -0.64 -10.31 -0.57
N VAL A 26 0.06 -11.08 -1.41
CA VAL A 26 1.31 -10.63 -2.02
C VAL A 26 1.03 -9.55 -3.05
N ASP A 27 0.02 -9.74 -3.89
CA ASP A 27 -0.40 -8.77 -4.90
C ASP A 27 -0.93 -7.50 -4.24
N ALA A 28 -1.74 -7.66 -3.18
CA ALA A 28 -2.23 -6.53 -2.39
C ALA A 28 -1.10 -5.66 -1.82
N LYS A 29 0.00 -6.26 -1.33
CA LYS A 29 1.18 -5.51 -0.86
C LYS A 29 1.91 -4.78 -1.99
N ALA A 30 1.96 -5.38 -3.17
CA ALA A 30 2.58 -4.77 -4.35
C ALA A 30 1.76 -3.58 -4.86
N GLU A 31 0.44 -3.73 -4.94
CA GLU A 31 -0.49 -2.66 -5.30
C GLU A 31 -0.48 -1.53 -4.26
N LEU A 32 -0.52 -1.86 -2.97
CA LEU A 32 -0.44 -0.87 -1.89
C LEU A 32 0.81 0.02 -2.04
N ARG A 33 1.96 -0.59 -2.37
CA ARG A 33 3.20 0.14 -2.64
C ARG A 33 3.13 0.97 -3.92
N SER A 34 2.50 0.46 -4.97
CA SER A 34 2.55 1.07 -6.31
C SER A 34 1.51 2.17 -6.50
N PHE A 35 0.39 2.12 -5.79
CA PHE A 35 -0.76 2.99 -6.03
C PHE A 35 -1.21 3.79 -4.81
N VAL A 36 -0.96 3.30 -3.58
CA VAL A 36 -1.45 3.98 -2.35
C VAL A 36 -0.32 4.73 -1.63
N TYR A 37 0.82 4.07 -1.43
CA TYR A 37 1.95 4.62 -0.66
C TYR A 37 3.13 5.07 -1.54
N PHE A 38 2.99 5.05 -2.87
CA PHE A 38 4.09 5.22 -3.82
C PHE A 38 4.91 6.49 -3.59
N ASP A 39 4.29 7.57 -3.12
CA ASP A 39 4.89 8.87 -2.84
C ASP A 39 4.90 9.25 -1.34
N GLN A 40 4.32 8.42 -0.48
CA GLN A 40 4.11 8.72 0.94
C GLN A 40 5.35 8.49 1.81
N ASN A 41 6.40 7.89 1.27
CA ASN A 41 7.55 7.41 2.04
C ASN A 41 8.45 8.52 2.61
N HIS A 42 8.47 9.68 1.96
CA HIS A 42 9.14 10.91 2.44
C HIS A 42 8.24 12.15 2.37
N ASN A 43 7.09 12.08 1.71
CA ASN A 43 6.18 13.22 1.49
C ASN A 43 4.82 13.06 2.18
N GLY A 44 4.59 11.93 2.86
CA GLY A 44 3.34 11.68 3.56
C GLY A 44 3.23 12.50 4.83
N ALA A 45 2.02 12.97 5.15
CA ALA A 45 1.76 13.77 6.35
C ALA A 45 2.03 13.00 7.67
N MET A 46 1.95 11.66 7.63
CA MET A 46 1.99 10.81 8.82
C MET A 46 3.23 9.90 8.93
N GLY A 47 3.99 9.64 7.86
CA GLY A 47 5.08 8.64 7.86
C GLY A 47 4.58 7.19 8.07
N THR A 48 5.39 6.31 8.68
CA THR A 48 4.96 4.95 9.05
C THR A 48 3.73 4.98 9.95
N LEU A 49 2.81 4.02 9.78
CA LEU A 49 1.50 3.96 10.46
C LEU A 49 1.50 4.31 11.96
N TYR A 50 2.48 3.80 12.73
CA TYR A 50 2.51 3.98 14.19
C TYR A 50 3.51 5.02 14.68
N CYS A 51 4.74 5.01 14.15
CA CYS A 51 5.84 5.84 14.66
C CYS A 51 6.14 7.09 13.84
N GLY A 52 5.42 7.28 12.73
CA GLY A 52 5.60 8.39 11.81
C GLY A 52 7.01 8.60 11.27
N CYS A 53 7.76 7.52 11.06
CA CYS A 53 9.08 7.58 10.45
C CYS A 53 8.98 7.64 8.92
N ASP A 54 9.88 8.39 8.29
CA ASP A 54 10.15 8.24 6.86
C ASP A 54 10.83 6.90 6.57
N TRP A 55 10.67 6.41 5.33
CA TRP A 55 11.28 5.16 4.90
C TRP A 55 11.77 5.14 3.47
N ASP A 56 12.73 4.25 3.22
CA ASP A 56 13.20 3.94 1.88
C ASP A 56 12.68 2.59 1.44
N TRP A 57 12.11 2.53 0.24
CA TRP A 57 11.72 1.28 -0.40
C TRP A 57 12.93 0.37 -0.64
N ARG A 58 12.90 -0.86 -0.11
CA ARG A 58 13.97 -1.86 -0.27
C ARG A 58 13.41 -3.28 -0.34
N GLY A 59 13.86 -4.02 -1.35
CA GLY A 59 13.54 -5.44 -1.54
C GLY A 59 12.05 -5.75 -1.68
N ARG A 60 11.67 -6.96 -1.25
CA ARG A 60 10.28 -7.46 -1.19
C ARG A 60 9.51 -7.01 0.06
N SER A 61 10.19 -6.43 1.04
CA SER A 61 9.59 -5.82 2.23
C SER A 61 9.06 -4.41 1.93
N GLY A 62 8.36 -3.80 2.89
CA GLY A 62 7.91 -2.41 2.78
C GLY A 62 9.04 -1.37 2.82
N GLY A 63 10.29 -1.82 2.99
CA GLY A 63 11.47 -0.95 3.04
C GLY A 63 12.11 -0.90 4.42
N THR A 64 12.79 0.20 4.72
CA THR A 64 13.51 0.40 5.98
C THR A 64 13.43 1.85 6.41
N ILE A 65 13.26 2.11 7.70
CA ILE A 65 13.22 3.46 8.26
C ILE A 65 14.61 4.01 8.58
N ASN A 66 14.74 5.33 8.61
CA ASN A 66 15.87 5.99 9.27
C ASN A 66 15.57 6.18 10.76
N ALA A 67 15.88 5.15 11.57
CA ALA A 67 15.58 5.15 12.99
C ALA A 67 16.18 6.34 13.76
N LYS A 68 17.34 6.85 13.36
CA LYS A 68 17.98 8.01 14.00
C LYS A 68 17.20 9.30 13.77
N LYS A 69 16.63 9.48 12.57
CA LYS A 69 15.88 10.70 12.21
C LYS A 69 14.58 10.83 13.00
N CYS A 70 13.86 9.73 13.21
CA CYS A 70 12.58 9.71 13.94
C CYS A 70 12.69 9.29 15.41
N GLY A 71 13.88 8.98 15.91
CA GLY A 71 14.09 8.56 17.30
C GLY A 71 13.58 7.15 17.64
N TYR A 72 13.29 6.32 16.63
CA TYR A 72 12.83 4.95 16.83
C TYR A 72 13.91 4.08 17.51
N GLN A 73 13.52 3.36 18.57
CA GLN A 73 14.41 2.47 19.32
C GLN A 73 13.91 1.03 19.28
N VAL A 74 14.77 0.11 18.85
CA VAL A 74 14.42 -1.30 18.82
C VAL A 74 14.44 -1.89 20.22
N ARG A 75 13.30 -2.42 20.66
CA ARG A 75 13.16 -3.05 21.98
C ARG A 75 13.94 -4.36 22.15
N LYS A 76 13.78 -5.32 21.22
CA LYS A 76 14.34 -6.67 21.35
C LYS A 76 14.76 -7.33 20.03
N GLN A 77 13.95 -7.21 18.97
CA GLN A 77 14.18 -7.91 17.70
C GLN A 77 14.84 -6.98 16.67
N LYS A 78 16.18 -6.86 16.69
CA LYS A 78 16.95 -5.99 15.79
C LYS A 78 16.63 -6.22 14.31
N THR A 79 16.57 -7.48 13.88
CA THR A 79 16.30 -7.83 12.47
C THR A 79 14.90 -7.44 12.01
N ARG A 80 13.90 -7.48 12.90
CA ARG A 80 12.53 -7.04 12.59
C ARG A 80 12.42 -5.52 12.62
N GLY A 81 12.96 -4.88 13.65
CA GLY A 81 12.96 -3.42 13.78
C GLY A 81 13.79 -2.68 12.73
N ALA A 82 14.61 -3.40 11.96
CA ALA A 82 15.39 -2.83 10.85
C ALA A 82 14.60 -2.74 9.53
N ARG A 83 13.40 -3.31 9.42
CA ARG A 83 12.60 -3.34 8.18
C ARG A 83 11.13 -2.99 8.43
N ILE A 84 10.45 -2.60 7.36
CA ILE A 84 9.01 -2.36 7.35
C ILE A 84 8.27 -3.64 6.98
N GLU A 85 7.24 -3.94 7.76
CA GLU A 85 6.28 -5.00 7.53
C GLU A 85 4.91 -4.36 7.24
N TYR A 86 4.07 -5.12 6.54
CA TYR A 86 2.70 -4.70 6.24
C TYR A 86 1.79 -5.18 7.37
N GLU A 87 1.06 -4.25 7.97
CA GLU A 87 0.19 -4.50 9.11
C GLU A 87 -1.25 -4.74 8.65
N HIS A 88 -1.90 -5.77 9.20
CA HIS A 88 -3.35 -5.92 9.12
C HIS A 88 -3.98 -5.25 10.34
N VAL A 89 -4.48 -4.02 10.18
CA VAL A 89 -5.01 -3.22 11.31
C VAL A 89 -6.29 -3.83 11.89
N LEU A 90 -7.15 -4.38 11.04
CA LEU A 90 -8.39 -5.07 11.41
C LEU A 90 -8.36 -6.46 10.76
N CYS A 91 -8.62 -7.49 11.56
CA CYS A 91 -8.63 -8.89 11.14
C CYS A 91 -9.99 -9.51 11.46
#